data_AF-A0A3Q2T1Z4-F1
#
_entry.id   AF-A0A3Q2T1Z4-F1
#
_cell.length_a   1.000
_cell.length_b   1.000
_cell.length_c   1.000
_cell.angle_alpha   90.00
_cell.angle_beta   90.00
_cell.angle_gamma   90.00
#
_symmetry.space_group_name_H-M   'P 1'
#
loop_
_entity.id
_entity.type
_entity.pdbx_description
1 polymer ?
#
loop_
_entity_poly.entity_id
_entity_poly.type
_entity_poly.pdbx_seq_one_letter_code
_entity_poly.pdbx_strand_id
1 'polypeptide(L)'
;MLFLPPPARGRLEGNHDKTVALLLGPLAPDPVLYPDSYSARTPSCRPRIGPNATHILEHGQRGIVGELLKLEGFSGTPVPKQKQKVHDFGKENVRRLREIQRRCKEQEAERTQTRPVPVKALWTSAKYQNVPSRVMTHLEVSSPSVKPECQKFLKAHSKGGPSTLPRPSTVALQRPAPSSSTQDHDFMVQGQTIDFVKHNARAAGKTTLRRSQSLTNLRDKPVPSAVKGQVPQYLEERKEHWRKEEEEKKRNAPDPTVPAGHTLMPESERQETLKSLKDTHRSLVTKLLSLPLKADSLSVRTRRAQLDCRLSEIEEAIKIFSRDKVYVKINS
;
A
#
# COMPACT_ATOMS: atom_id res chain seq x y z
N MET A 1 -44.44 -59.25 36.74
CA MET A 1 -42.97 -59.22 36.56
C MET A 1 -42.54 -57.77 36.58
N LEU A 2 -42.28 -57.25 37.78
CA LEU A 2 -40.94 -56.91 38.28
C LEU A 2 -40.31 -55.72 37.54
N PHE A 3 -40.55 -54.52 38.09
CA PHE A 3 -39.71 -53.34 37.93
C PHE A 3 -38.35 -53.60 38.58
N LEU A 4 -37.25 -53.33 37.86
CA LEU A 4 -35.95 -53.00 38.43
C LEU A 4 -35.27 -51.90 37.60
N PRO A 5 -34.58 -50.95 38.25
CA PRO A 5 -34.08 -49.71 37.65
C PRO A 5 -32.75 -49.88 36.91
N PRO A 6 -32.37 -48.94 36.03
CA PRO A 6 -31.05 -48.95 35.39
C PRO A 6 -29.92 -48.68 36.40
N PRO A 7 -28.75 -49.32 36.24
CA PRO A 7 -27.64 -49.22 37.17
C PRO A 7 -27.03 -47.81 37.15
N ALA A 8 -26.90 -47.22 38.34
CA ALA A 8 -26.13 -46.01 38.59
C ALA A 8 -24.67 -46.24 38.19
N ARG A 9 -24.27 -45.75 37.02
CA ARG A 9 -22.85 -45.60 36.68
C ARG A 9 -22.33 -44.39 37.45
N GLY A 10 -21.71 -44.69 38.58
CA GLY A 10 -20.95 -43.75 39.40
C GLY A 10 -20.01 -42.93 38.54
N ARG A 11 -20.16 -41.61 38.68
CA ARG A 11 -19.24 -40.57 38.24
C ARG A 11 -17.89 -40.83 38.91
N LEU A 12 -16.96 -41.46 38.20
CA LEU A 12 -15.54 -41.44 38.53
C LEU A 12 -15.02 -40.03 38.25
N GLU A 13 -15.33 -39.10 39.16
CA GLU A 13 -14.50 -37.91 39.30
C GLU A 13 -13.08 -38.40 39.60
N GLY A 14 -12.16 -38.03 38.72
CA GLY A 14 -10.75 -38.28 38.90
C GLY A 14 -10.32 -37.64 40.21
N ASN A 15 -10.11 -38.47 41.22
CA ASN A 15 -9.54 -38.09 42.49
C ASN A 15 -8.09 -37.65 42.28
N HIS A 16 -7.87 -36.40 41.88
CA HIS A 16 -6.54 -35.77 41.86
C HIS A 16 -6.11 -35.36 43.28
N ASP A 17 -7.07 -35.35 44.21
CA ASP A 17 -6.87 -34.93 45.61
C ASP A 17 -6.16 -36.00 46.47
N LYS A 18 -6.01 -37.23 45.97
CA LYS A 18 -5.24 -38.27 46.69
C LYS A 18 -3.75 -37.98 46.73
N THR A 19 -3.21 -37.29 45.72
CA THR A 19 -1.79 -36.92 45.67
C THR A 19 -1.48 -35.81 46.68
N VAL A 20 -2.45 -34.93 46.95
CA VAL A 20 -2.27 -33.81 47.89
C VAL A 20 -2.23 -34.31 49.34
N ALA A 21 -3.03 -35.33 49.68
CA ALA A 21 -3.04 -35.91 51.03
C ALA A 21 -1.73 -36.60 51.43
N LEU A 22 -0.97 -37.15 50.47
CA LEU A 22 0.33 -37.79 50.72
C LEU A 22 1.48 -36.80 50.94
N LEU A 23 1.32 -35.53 50.53
CA LEU A 23 2.33 -34.48 50.67
C LEU A 23 2.29 -33.74 52.03
N LEU A 24 1.28 -34.02 52.87
CA LEU A 24 1.09 -33.38 54.18
C LEU A 24 1.53 -34.24 55.37
N GLY A 25 2.06 -35.44 55.13
CA GLY A 25 2.64 -36.31 56.17
C GLY A 25 4.10 -35.95 56.50
N PRO A 26 4.61 -36.32 57.70
CA PRO A 26 5.98 -36.03 58.12
C PRO A 26 7.06 -36.84 57.35
N LEU A 27 6.66 -37.76 56.47
CA LEU A 27 7.57 -38.60 55.67
C LEU A 27 7.36 -38.30 54.19
N ALA A 28 8.45 -38.10 53.46
CA ALA A 28 8.42 -37.85 52.03
C ALA A 28 7.97 -39.11 51.24
N PRO A 29 7.11 -38.98 50.22
CA PRO A 29 6.60 -40.12 49.45
C PRO A 29 7.70 -40.84 48.66
N ASP A 30 7.59 -42.15 48.50
CA ASP A 30 8.59 -42.98 47.81
C ASP A 30 8.74 -42.58 46.32
N PRO A 31 9.95 -42.22 45.85
CA PRO A 31 10.20 -41.81 44.47
C PRO A 31 9.95 -42.92 43.43
N VAL A 32 9.97 -44.21 43.82
CA VAL A 32 9.71 -45.31 42.89
C VAL A 32 8.21 -45.44 42.58
N LEU A 33 7.36 -45.15 43.58
CA LEU A 33 5.91 -45.27 43.46
C LEU A 33 5.24 -43.98 42.94
N TYR A 34 5.87 -42.82 43.13
CA TYR A 34 5.31 -41.51 42.73
C TYR A 34 6.33 -40.62 42.00
N PRO A 35 6.72 -40.96 40.76
CA PRO A 35 7.73 -40.20 40.00
C PRO A 35 7.33 -38.74 39.72
N ASP A 36 6.03 -38.48 39.56
CA ASP A 36 5.50 -37.15 39.21
C ASP A 36 5.58 -36.15 40.37
N SER A 37 5.65 -36.64 41.61
CA SER A 37 5.69 -35.78 42.81
C SER A 37 7.04 -35.11 43.05
N TYR A 38 8.10 -35.55 42.35
CA TYR A 38 9.45 -35.00 42.41
C TYR A 38 9.90 -34.32 41.10
N SER A 39 9.00 -34.20 40.11
CA SER A 39 9.33 -33.60 38.83
C SER A 39 9.43 -32.08 38.92
N ALA A 40 10.64 -31.53 38.78
CA ALA A 40 10.90 -30.08 38.73
C ALA A 40 10.38 -29.39 37.45
N ARG A 41 9.77 -30.14 36.52
CA ARG A 41 9.15 -29.59 35.32
C ARG A 41 7.69 -29.30 35.61
N THR A 42 7.32 -28.02 35.61
CA THR A 42 5.91 -27.62 35.62
C THR A 42 5.17 -28.36 34.50
N PRO A 43 4.03 -29.02 34.77
CA PRO A 43 3.25 -29.68 33.73
C PRO A 43 2.93 -28.65 32.65
N SER A 44 3.16 -29.04 31.39
CA SER A 44 2.89 -28.21 30.20
C SER A 44 1.53 -27.55 30.31
N CYS A 45 1.51 -26.24 30.54
CA CYS A 45 0.29 -25.45 30.50
C CYS A 45 -0.30 -25.59 29.09
N ARG A 46 -1.53 -26.11 29.01
CA ARG A 46 -2.32 -26.09 27.77
C ARG A 46 -2.34 -24.66 27.22
N PRO A 47 -2.13 -24.45 25.90
CA PRO A 47 -2.14 -23.11 25.33
C PRO A 47 -3.50 -22.45 25.64
N ARG A 48 -3.46 -21.24 26.22
CA ARG A 48 -4.68 -20.44 26.47
C ARG A 48 -5.23 -19.97 25.14
N ILE A 49 -6.14 -20.74 24.58
CA ILE A 49 -6.83 -20.44 23.32
C ILE A 49 -8.17 -19.78 23.68
N GLY A 50 -8.40 -18.59 23.15
CA GLY A 50 -9.68 -17.89 23.34
C GLY A 50 -10.85 -18.65 22.71
N PRO A 51 -12.09 -18.43 23.17
CA PRO A 51 -13.26 -19.21 22.74
C PRO A 51 -13.45 -19.24 21.22
N ASN A 52 -13.16 -18.14 20.52
CA ASN A 52 -13.30 -18.03 19.06
C ASN A 52 -12.17 -18.69 18.25
N ALA A 53 -11.07 -19.08 18.90
CA ALA A 53 -9.90 -19.68 18.25
C ALA A 53 -9.84 -21.21 18.42
N THR A 54 -10.78 -21.79 19.17
CA THR A 54 -10.90 -23.24 19.40
C THR A 54 -11.16 -23.99 18.09
N HIS A 55 -12.09 -23.51 17.26
CA HIS A 55 -12.43 -24.10 15.97
C HIS A 55 -11.24 -24.18 15.01
N ILE A 56 -10.35 -23.19 15.03
CA ILE A 56 -9.16 -23.16 14.16
C ILE A 56 -8.14 -24.22 14.61
N LEU A 57 -7.93 -24.36 15.91
CA LEU A 57 -7.06 -25.42 16.45
C LEU A 57 -7.63 -26.80 16.11
N GLU A 58 -8.92 -27.01 16.34
CA GLU A 58 -9.56 -28.29 16.04
C GLU A 58 -9.47 -28.64 14.55
N HIS A 59 -9.69 -27.66 13.68
CA HIS A 59 -9.57 -27.85 12.24
C HIS A 59 -8.13 -28.17 11.82
N GLY A 60 -7.12 -27.56 12.46
CA GLY A 60 -5.71 -27.87 12.18
C GLY A 60 -5.26 -29.24 12.69
N GLN A 61 -5.92 -29.77 13.72
CA GLN A 61 -5.61 -31.09 14.30
C GLN A 61 -6.38 -32.24 13.65
N ARG A 62 -7.47 -31.96 12.93
CA ARG A 62 -8.31 -32.94 12.23
C ARG A 62 -7.87 -33.02 10.76
N GLY A 63 -7.47 -34.21 10.32
CA GLY A 63 -7.08 -34.50 8.93
C GLY A 63 -5.68 -35.09 8.81
N ILE A 64 -5.34 -35.59 7.61
CA ILE A 64 -4.11 -36.32 7.32
C ILE A 64 -2.85 -35.51 7.71
N VAL A 65 -2.86 -34.20 7.46
CA VAL A 65 -1.77 -33.29 7.84
C VAL A 65 -1.64 -33.15 9.35
N GLY A 66 -2.76 -33.10 10.07
CA GLY A 66 -2.79 -33.02 11.54
C GLY A 66 -2.32 -34.32 12.20
N GLU A 67 -2.63 -35.48 11.60
CA GLU A 67 -2.12 -36.79 12.05
C GLU A 67 -0.63 -36.93 11.78
N LEU A 68 -0.15 -36.49 10.61
CA LEU A 68 1.27 -36.49 10.28
C LEU A 68 2.08 -35.65 11.27
N LEU A 69 1.61 -34.45 11.61
CA LEU A 69 2.25 -33.57 12.60
C LEU A 69 2.28 -34.16 14.03
N LYS A 70 1.31 -35.01 14.39
CA LYS A 70 1.30 -35.74 15.68
C LYS A 70 2.34 -36.86 15.70
N LEU A 71 2.54 -37.53 14.58
CA LEU A 71 3.50 -38.64 14.45
C LEU A 71 4.95 -38.14 14.41
N GLU A 72 5.19 -36.97 13.82
CA GLU A 72 6.54 -36.48 13.56
C GLU A 72 7.20 -35.75 14.75
N GLY A 73 6.50 -35.59 15.89
CA GLY A 73 7.07 -34.93 17.08
C GLY A 73 7.58 -33.50 16.81
N PHE A 74 7.10 -32.86 15.74
CA PHE A 74 7.65 -31.61 15.22
C PHE A 74 7.29 -30.42 16.13
N SER A 75 8.15 -30.14 17.12
CA SER A 75 8.22 -28.83 17.77
C SER A 75 8.97 -27.86 16.86
N GLY A 76 8.38 -27.52 15.71
CA GLY A 76 8.97 -26.55 14.80
C GLY A 76 8.99 -25.18 15.45
N THR A 77 10.14 -24.75 15.97
CA THR A 77 10.38 -23.33 16.26
C THR A 77 10.19 -22.55 14.96
N PRO A 78 9.26 -21.60 14.87
CA PRO A 78 9.05 -20.86 13.64
C PRO A 78 10.31 -20.06 13.34
N VAL A 79 10.99 -20.40 12.23
CA VAL A 79 12.08 -19.60 11.68
C VAL A 79 11.52 -18.19 11.42
N PRO A 80 12.11 -17.13 11.99
CA PRO A 80 11.58 -15.79 11.83
C PRO A 80 11.74 -15.37 10.37
N LYS A 81 10.63 -15.36 9.62
CA LYS A 81 10.59 -14.70 8.31
C LYS A 81 11.07 -13.26 8.52
N GLN A 82 12.08 -12.83 7.77
CA GLN A 82 12.48 -11.42 7.73
C GLN A 82 11.22 -10.59 7.42
N LYS A 83 10.75 -9.84 8.41
CA LYS A 83 9.60 -8.96 8.22
C LYS A 83 9.98 -7.96 7.12
N GLN A 84 9.21 -7.92 6.04
CA GLN A 84 9.32 -6.85 5.07
C GLN A 84 9.29 -5.53 5.83
N LYS A 85 10.27 -4.66 5.57
CA LYS A 85 10.34 -3.33 6.20
C LYS A 85 9.02 -2.62 5.91
N VAL A 86 8.21 -2.41 6.94
CA VAL A 86 6.97 -1.64 6.83
C VAL A 86 7.37 -0.24 6.36
N HIS A 87 6.86 0.17 5.20
CA HIS A 87 7.22 1.45 4.62
C HIS A 87 6.44 2.57 5.33
N ASP A 88 7.15 3.60 5.78
CA ASP A 88 6.53 4.77 6.43
C ASP A 88 5.92 5.69 5.36
N PHE A 89 4.75 5.32 4.83
CA PHE A 89 4.04 6.10 3.81
C PHE A 89 3.79 7.55 4.23
N GLY A 90 3.65 7.83 5.54
CA GLY A 90 3.54 9.20 6.04
C GLY A 90 4.78 10.04 5.73
N LYS A 91 5.99 9.51 5.95
CA LYS A 91 7.25 10.22 5.66
C LYS A 91 7.47 10.36 4.15
N GLU A 92 7.14 9.34 3.38
CA GLU A 92 7.22 9.38 1.92
C GLU A 92 6.25 10.41 1.33
N ASN A 93 5.00 10.46 1.82
CA ASN A 93 4.02 11.45 1.41
C ASN A 93 4.47 12.88 1.74
N VAL A 94 5.08 13.10 2.92
CA VAL A 94 5.65 14.42 3.25
C VAL A 94 6.81 14.78 2.32
N ARG A 95 7.71 13.83 2.00
CA ARG A 95 8.81 14.06 1.05
C ARG A 95 8.28 14.40 -0.34
N ARG A 96 7.31 13.62 -0.82
CA ARG A 96 6.63 13.83 -2.10
C ARG A 96 5.92 15.18 -2.16
N LEU A 97 5.23 15.58 -1.09
CA LEU A 97 4.57 16.88 -1.02
C LEU A 97 5.58 18.03 -1.10
N ARG A 98 6.70 17.92 -0.39
CA ARG A 98 7.79 18.92 -0.45
C ARG A 98 8.44 18.99 -1.82
N GLU A 99 8.59 17.85 -2.49
CA GLU A 99 9.12 17.78 -3.84
C GLU A 99 8.17 18.41 -4.87
N ILE A 100 6.87 18.13 -4.76
CA ILE A 100 5.84 18.79 -5.58
C ILE A 100 5.87 20.30 -5.36
N GLN A 101 5.91 20.76 -4.11
CA GLN A 101 6.00 22.19 -3.78
C GLN A 101 7.25 22.85 -4.39
N ARG A 102 8.40 22.17 -4.31
CA ARG A 102 9.65 22.64 -4.91
C ARG A 102 9.51 22.77 -6.42
N ARG A 103 9.02 21.72 -7.09
CA ARG A 103 8.86 21.69 -8.54
C ARG A 103 7.86 22.75 -9.03
N CYS A 104 6.77 22.96 -8.31
CA CYS A 104 5.82 24.04 -8.63
C CYS A 104 6.48 25.41 -8.51
N LYS A 105 7.29 25.64 -7.48
CA LYS A 105 8.02 26.90 -7.29
C LYS A 105 9.07 27.12 -8.39
N GLU A 106 9.80 26.08 -8.78
CA GLU A 106 10.77 26.13 -9.88
C GLU A 106 10.08 26.42 -11.21
N GLN A 107 8.98 25.72 -11.53
CA GLN A 107 8.21 25.99 -12.75
C GLN A 107 7.62 27.40 -12.76
N GLU A 108 7.19 27.93 -11.62
CA GLU A 108 6.72 29.31 -11.52
C GLU A 108 7.87 30.30 -11.75
N ALA A 109 9.05 30.05 -11.19
CA ALA A 109 10.25 30.85 -11.44
C ALA A 109 10.66 30.83 -12.93
N GLU A 110 10.72 29.64 -13.54
CA GLU A 110 10.97 29.49 -14.98
C GLU A 110 9.93 30.21 -15.82
N ARG A 111 8.64 30.12 -15.46
CA ARG A 111 7.55 30.86 -16.14
C ARG A 111 7.68 32.36 -15.98
N THR A 112 8.14 32.86 -14.83
CA THR A 112 8.41 34.30 -14.65
C THR A 112 9.63 34.75 -15.44
N GLN A 113 10.62 33.88 -15.64
CA GLN A 113 11.83 34.16 -16.39
C GLN A 113 11.61 34.08 -17.91
N THR A 114 10.73 33.17 -18.36
CA THR A 114 10.40 32.93 -19.77
C THR A 114 9.20 33.71 -20.28
N ARG A 115 8.34 34.24 -19.39
CA ARG A 115 7.25 35.12 -19.81
C ARG A 115 7.82 36.40 -20.42
N PRO A 116 7.51 36.73 -21.68
CA PRO A 116 7.79 38.07 -22.18
C PRO A 116 7.03 39.07 -21.31
N VAL A 117 7.67 40.21 -21.03
CA VAL A 117 7.07 41.33 -20.30
C VAL A 117 5.68 41.58 -20.87
N PRO A 118 4.61 41.57 -20.04
CA PRO A 118 3.26 41.66 -20.55
C PRO A 118 3.11 42.93 -21.40
N VAL A 119 2.60 42.79 -22.62
CA VAL A 119 2.36 43.89 -23.58
C VAL A 119 1.40 44.95 -23.03
N LYS A 120 0.66 44.61 -21.97
CA LYS A 120 -0.03 45.56 -21.10
C LYS A 120 0.60 45.52 -19.71
N ALA A 121 1.82 46.04 -19.60
CA ALA A 121 2.30 46.55 -18.33
C ALA A 121 1.31 47.65 -17.94
N LEU A 122 0.43 47.35 -16.99
CA LEU A 122 -0.27 48.38 -16.25
C LEU A 122 0.82 49.20 -15.58
N TRP A 123 1.28 50.26 -16.24
CA TRP A 123 2.01 51.43 -15.76
C TRP A 123 2.27 51.46 -14.25
N THR A 124 3.08 50.54 -13.74
CA THR A 124 3.68 50.68 -12.42
C THR A 124 4.80 51.67 -12.64
N SER A 125 4.52 52.95 -12.45
CA SER A 125 5.59 53.96 -12.51
C SER A 125 6.66 53.59 -11.48
N ALA A 126 7.93 53.81 -11.81
CA ALA A 126 9.06 53.52 -10.93
C ALA A 126 8.92 54.15 -9.53
N LYS A 127 8.09 55.20 -9.41
CA LYS A 127 7.70 55.85 -8.16
C LYS A 127 7.09 54.90 -7.12
N TYR A 128 6.45 53.81 -7.54
CA TYR A 128 5.72 52.90 -6.65
C TYR A 128 6.28 51.48 -6.59
N GLN A 129 7.44 51.21 -7.23
CA GLN A 129 8.02 49.87 -7.28
C GLN A 129 8.49 49.35 -5.91
N ASN A 130 8.86 50.27 -5.01
CA ASN A 130 9.36 49.96 -3.66
C ASN A 130 8.38 50.37 -2.55
N VAL A 131 7.10 50.56 -2.85
CA VAL A 131 6.11 50.93 -1.82
C VAL A 131 5.56 49.65 -1.20
N PRO A 132 5.94 49.30 0.04
CA PRO A 132 5.46 48.09 0.69
C PRO A 132 3.94 48.19 0.92
N SER A 133 3.25 47.07 0.74
CA SER A 133 1.82 46.99 1.03
C SER A 133 1.56 47.25 2.51
N ARG A 134 0.65 48.19 2.83
CA ARG A 134 0.21 48.43 4.21
C ARG A 134 -0.42 47.19 4.88
N VAL A 135 -0.85 46.22 4.07
CA VAL A 135 -1.35 44.93 4.55
C VAL A 135 -0.19 44.02 4.99
N MET A 136 0.95 44.06 4.30
CA MET A 136 2.16 43.31 4.70
C MET A 136 2.72 43.84 6.02
N THR A 137 2.76 45.16 6.21
CA THR A 137 3.20 45.76 7.47
C THR A 137 2.31 45.37 8.65
N HIS A 138 1.01 45.19 8.44
CA HIS A 138 0.09 44.75 9.49
C HIS A 138 0.22 43.25 9.81
N LEU A 139 0.72 42.44 8.85
CA LEU A 139 1.02 41.02 9.06
C LEU A 139 2.38 40.82 9.77
N GLU A 140 3.41 41.59 9.43
CA GLU A 140 4.72 41.55 10.09
C GLU A 140 4.66 42.00 11.55
N VAL A 141 3.90 43.06 11.87
CA VAL A 141 3.70 43.54 13.24
C VAL A 141 2.94 42.53 14.13
N SER A 142 2.23 41.57 13.52
CA SER A 142 1.51 40.52 14.26
C SER A 142 2.35 39.26 14.56
N SER A 143 3.66 39.30 14.37
CA SER A 143 4.55 38.16 14.67
C SER A 143 5.43 38.39 15.92
N PRO A 144 4.88 38.27 17.14
CA PRO A 144 5.73 37.98 18.29
C PRO A 144 6.21 36.52 18.19
N SER A 145 7.51 36.33 18.41
CA SER A 145 8.12 35.03 18.65
C SER A 145 7.46 34.36 19.87
N VAL A 146 7.37 33.03 19.83
CA VAL A 146 6.77 32.12 20.83
C VAL A 146 5.24 32.01 20.75
N LYS A 147 4.77 30.85 20.24
CA LYS A 147 3.36 30.45 20.31
C LYS A 147 3.03 30.00 21.73
N PRO A 148 2.08 30.63 22.46
CA PRO A 148 1.34 29.94 23.49
C PRO A 148 0.33 29.01 22.82
N GLU A 149 0.10 27.90 23.48
CA GLU A 149 -0.80 26.82 23.12
C GLU A 149 -2.20 27.32 22.76
N CYS A 150 -2.58 27.15 21.49
CA CYS A 150 -3.89 27.49 20.97
C CYS A 150 -4.90 26.42 21.40
N GLN A 151 -5.28 26.43 22.68
CA GLN A 151 -6.41 25.67 23.18
C GLN A 151 -7.70 26.48 23.02
N LYS A 152 -8.66 25.87 22.30
CA LYS A 152 -10.09 26.13 22.35
C LYS A 152 -10.56 27.44 21.71
N PHE A 153 -10.67 27.45 20.39
CA PHE A 153 -11.74 28.23 19.78
C PHE A 153 -12.38 27.49 18.59
N LEU A 154 -13.71 27.51 18.63
CA LEU A 154 -14.66 27.13 17.58
C LEU A 154 -14.96 25.63 17.42
N LYS A 155 -15.84 25.13 18.30
CA LYS A 155 -16.71 23.98 17.98
C LYS A 155 -18.17 24.40 18.19
N ALA A 156 -18.78 24.94 17.14
CA ALA A 156 -20.20 25.28 17.13
C ALA A 156 -21.02 23.97 17.18
N HIS A 157 -22.08 23.96 18.01
CA HIS A 157 -23.11 22.91 18.13
C HIS A 157 -22.82 21.66 18.99
N SER A 158 -22.21 21.78 20.18
CA SER A 158 -22.05 20.62 21.10
C SER A 158 -23.08 20.52 22.24
N LYS A 159 -24.09 21.39 22.31
CA LYS A 159 -25.16 21.31 23.32
C LYS A 159 -26.52 21.61 22.68
N GLY A 160 -27.23 20.56 22.28
CA GLY A 160 -28.66 20.62 21.95
C GLY A 160 -29.49 20.07 23.11
N GLY A 161 -30.54 20.80 23.48
CA GLY A 161 -31.60 20.43 24.45
C GLY A 161 -32.67 21.53 24.51
N PRO A 162 -33.95 21.23 24.80
CA PRO A 162 -35.06 21.63 23.91
C PRO A 162 -36.03 22.72 24.43
N SER A 163 -36.73 23.35 23.47
CA SER A 163 -38.06 24.03 23.52
C SER A 163 -38.22 25.24 24.47
N THR A 164 -38.73 26.42 24.09
CA THR A 164 -40.16 26.68 23.77
C THR A 164 -40.40 28.17 23.39
N LEU A 165 -41.30 28.42 22.44
CA LEU A 165 -42.07 29.67 22.08
C LEU A 165 -41.39 30.91 21.41
N PRO A 166 -42.08 31.57 20.43
CA PRO A 166 -41.59 32.78 19.76
C PRO A 166 -42.37 34.06 20.16
N ARG A 167 -41.68 35.19 20.31
CA ARG A 167 -42.24 36.54 20.06
C ARG A 167 -41.12 37.56 19.80
N PRO A 168 -41.31 38.57 18.93
CA PRO A 168 -40.25 39.44 18.43
C PRO A 168 -40.12 40.71 19.29
N SER A 169 -38.90 41.19 19.52
CA SER A 169 -38.67 42.52 20.09
C SER A 169 -37.67 43.30 19.25
N THR A 170 -38.24 44.27 18.53
CA THR A 170 -37.73 45.62 18.27
C THR A 170 -36.42 46.00 18.96
N VAL A 171 -35.42 46.40 18.17
CA VAL A 171 -34.41 47.36 18.63
C VAL A 171 -34.30 48.45 17.58
N ALA A 172 -34.77 49.63 17.97
CA ALA A 172 -34.71 50.88 17.25
C ALA A 172 -33.26 51.37 17.17
N LEU A 173 -32.82 51.76 15.97
CA LEU A 173 -31.69 52.67 15.81
C LEU A 173 -32.25 54.04 15.47
N GLN A 174 -32.13 54.94 16.45
CA GLN A 174 -32.47 56.35 16.35
C GLN A 174 -31.55 57.02 15.32
N ARG A 175 -32.14 57.59 14.27
CA ARG A 175 -31.50 58.58 13.40
C ARG A 175 -32.07 59.94 13.78
N PRO A 176 -31.26 60.99 14.00
CA PRO A 176 -31.78 62.32 14.24
C PRO A 176 -32.49 62.83 12.99
N ALA A 177 -33.74 63.25 13.15
CA ALA A 177 -34.47 64.02 12.15
C ALA A 177 -34.01 65.49 12.21
N PRO A 178 -33.76 66.16 11.08
CA PRO A 178 -33.99 67.58 10.97
C PRO A 178 -35.46 67.81 10.63
N SER A 179 -36.06 68.65 11.47
CA SER A 179 -37.36 69.28 11.36
C SER A 179 -37.68 69.81 9.97
N SER A 180 -38.94 69.61 9.60
CA SER A 180 -39.66 70.23 8.50
C SER A 180 -39.41 71.74 8.37
N SER A 181 -38.72 72.14 7.32
CA SER A 181 -39.11 73.33 6.56
C SER A 181 -39.52 72.86 5.17
N THR A 182 -40.82 72.96 4.88
CA THR A 182 -41.36 72.90 3.52
C THR A 182 -40.81 74.08 2.74
N GLN A 183 -39.67 73.88 2.08
CA GLN A 183 -39.38 74.60 0.85
C GLN A 183 -39.31 73.53 -0.23
N ASP A 184 -40.35 73.48 -1.05
CA ASP A 184 -40.32 72.79 -2.33
C ASP A 184 -39.22 73.45 -3.17
N HIS A 185 -37.99 72.96 -3.04
CA HIS A 185 -36.95 73.25 -3.99
C HIS A 185 -37.24 72.39 -5.23
N ASP A 186 -38.03 72.96 -6.14
CA ASP A 186 -38.15 72.50 -7.51
C ASP A 186 -36.77 72.58 -8.17
N PHE A 187 -36.01 71.48 -8.12
CA PHE A 187 -34.77 71.36 -8.87
C PHE A 187 -35.11 71.29 -10.36
N MET A 188 -35.07 72.44 -11.03
CA MET A 188 -35.27 72.55 -12.47
C MET A 188 -34.14 71.84 -13.22
N VAL A 189 -34.47 70.73 -13.89
CA VAL A 189 -33.63 70.15 -14.94
C VAL A 189 -34.38 70.32 -16.24
N GLN A 190 -33.88 71.20 -17.12
CA GLN A 190 -34.46 71.55 -18.43
C GLN A 190 -35.88 72.17 -18.40
N GLY A 191 -36.18 73.02 -17.42
CA GLY A 191 -37.37 73.88 -17.46
C GLY A 191 -38.71 73.18 -17.15
N GLN A 192 -38.70 71.93 -16.70
CA GLN A 192 -39.88 71.20 -16.26
C GLN A 192 -39.68 70.68 -14.84
N THR A 193 -40.68 70.88 -13.97
CA THR A 193 -40.67 70.38 -12.59
C THR A 193 -40.84 68.86 -12.61
N ILE A 194 -39.77 68.11 -12.37
CA ILE A 194 -39.80 66.64 -12.36
C ILE A 194 -40.10 66.15 -10.94
N ASP A 195 -41.25 65.49 -10.77
CA ASP A 195 -41.58 64.77 -9.54
C ASP A 195 -40.72 63.49 -9.45
N PHE A 196 -39.61 63.59 -8.73
CA PHE A 196 -38.67 62.48 -8.54
C PHE A 196 -39.30 61.28 -7.84
N VAL A 197 -40.34 61.47 -7.03
CA VAL A 197 -41.03 60.36 -6.35
C VAL A 197 -41.79 59.52 -7.38
N LYS A 198 -42.56 60.18 -8.26
CA LYS A 198 -43.25 59.48 -9.37
C LYS A 198 -42.28 58.91 -10.39
N HIS A 199 -41.22 59.64 -10.73
CA HIS A 199 -40.20 59.16 -11.66
C HIS A 199 -39.49 57.91 -11.11
N ASN A 200 -39.10 57.92 -9.83
CA ASN A 200 -38.41 56.79 -9.20
C ASN A 200 -39.35 55.59 -9.02
N ALA A 201 -40.63 55.81 -8.66
CA ALA A 201 -41.62 54.73 -8.61
C ALA A 201 -41.82 54.06 -9.99
N ARG A 202 -41.90 54.85 -11.06
CA ARG A 202 -41.99 54.33 -12.44
C ARG A 202 -40.70 53.65 -12.88
N ALA A 203 -39.54 54.17 -12.48
CA ALA A 203 -38.24 53.55 -12.78
C ALA A 203 -38.08 52.22 -12.05
N ALA A 204 -38.41 52.16 -10.75
CA ALA A 204 -38.36 50.97 -9.92
C ALA A 204 -39.30 49.86 -10.42
N GLY A 205 -40.48 50.20 -10.93
CA GLY A 205 -41.38 49.23 -11.58
C GLY A 205 -40.83 48.65 -12.90
N LYS A 206 -39.94 49.38 -13.58
CA LYS A 206 -39.32 48.97 -14.85
C LYS A 206 -38.00 48.23 -14.67
N THR A 207 -37.38 48.28 -13.48
CA THR A 207 -36.14 47.55 -13.24
C THR A 207 -36.43 46.07 -13.07
N THR A 208 -36.04 45.25 -14.04
CA THR A 208 -36.10 43.79 -13.90
C THR A 208 -35.02 43.34 -12.93
N LEU A 209 -35.38 42.57 -11.89
CA LEU A 209 -34.42 41.95 -10.98
C LEU A 209 -33.48 41.03 -11.78
N ARG A 210 -32.23 41.46 -11.97
CA ARG A 210 -31.24 40.70 -12.71
C ARG A 210 -30.77 39.52 -11.85
N ARG A 211 -31.36 38.34 -12.07
CA ARG A 211 -30.91 37.10 -11.42
C ARG A 211 -29.45 36.82 -11.80
N SER A 212 -28.63 36.38 -10.84
CA SER A 212 -27.22 36.06 -11.07
C SER A 212 -27.10 34.98 -12.14
N GLN A 213 -26.19 35.18 -13.09
CA GLN A 213 -25.99 34.25 -14.21
C GLN A 213 -25.68 32.83 -13.75
N SER A 214 -25.09 32.66 -12.56
CA SER A 214 -24.79 31.36 -11.95
C SER A 214 -26.01 30.43 -11.81
N LEU A 215 -27.20 30.96 -11.44
CA LEU A 215 -28.40 30.13 -11.30
C LEU A 215 -29.07 29.80 -12.63
N THR A 216 -28.90 30.63 -13.65
CA THR A 216 -29.35 30.35 -15.01
C THR A 216 -28.44 29.29 -15.65
N ASN A 217 -27.11 29.42 -15.47
CA ASN A 217 -26.13 28.44 -15.97
C ASN A 217 -26.31 27.03 -15.39
N LEU A 218 -26.80 26.89 -14.15
CA LEU A 218 -27.14 25.60 -13.53
C LEU A 218 -28.40 24.95 -14.12
N ARG A 219 -29.32 25.74 -14.68
CA ARG A 219 -30.54 25.24 -15.34
C ARG A 219 -30.25 24.75 -16.75
N ASP A 220 -29.37 25.45 -17.46
CA ASP A 220 -29.06 25.16 -18.86
C ASP A 220 -28.01 24.05 -19.02
N LYS A 221 -27.20 23.79 -17.98
CA LYS A 221 -26.19 22.74 -17.98
C LYS A 221 -26.36 21.86 -16.74
N PRO A 222 -27.05 20.71 -16.84
CA PRO A 222 -27.04 19.74 -15.76
C PRO A 222 -25.59 19.34 -15.49
N VAL A 223 -25.18 19.38 -14.22
CA VAL A 223 -23.87 18.90 -13.79
C VAL A 223 -23.72 17.47 -14.30
N PRO A 224 -22.61 17.08 -14.96
CA PRO A 224 -22.43 15.73 -15.46
C PRO A 224 -22.46 14.77 -14.27
N SER A 225 -23.63 14.20 -14.01
CA SER A 225 -23.82 13.17 -13.03
C SER A 225 -23.14 11.94 -13.58
N ALA A 226 -22.02 11.55 -12.98
CA ALA A 226 -21.33 10.31 -13.32
C ALA A 226 -22.36 9.17 -13.36
N VAL A 227 -22.41 8.45 -14.49
CA VAL A 227 -23.38 7.37 -14.70
C VAL A 227 -23.13 6.32 -13.63
N LYS A 228 -24.13 6.11 -12.78
CA LYS A 228 -24.02 5.17 -11.65
C LYS A 228 -23.77 3.77 -12.21
N GLY A 229 -22.72 3.11 -11.73
CA GLY A 229 -22.33 1.78 -12.18
C GLY A 229 -21.26 1.74 -13.27
N GLN A 230 -20.91 2.88 -13.89
CA GLN A 230 -19.72 2.96 -14.75
C GLN A 230 -18.47 3.28 -13.94
N VAL A 231 -17.38 2.60 -14.28
CA VAL A 231 -16.07 2.87 -13.71
C VAL A 231 -15.54 4.16 -14.33
N PRO A 232 -15.10 5.14 -13.53
CA PRO A 232 -14.46 6.34 -14.07
C PRO A 232 -13.24 6.02 -14.92
N GLN A 233 -13.10 6.72 -16.04
CA GLN A 233 -12.02 6.54 -17.03
C GLN A 233 -10.61 6.46 -16.41
N TYR A 234 -10.32 7.30 -15.40
CA TYR A 234 -9.00 7.30 -14.75
C TYR A 234 -8.66 5.99 -14.03
N LEU A 235 -9.65 5.22 -13.58
CA LEU A 235 -9.43 3.90 -12.97
C LEU A 235 -9.17 2.84 -14.04
N GLU A 236 -9.80 2.96 -15.19
CA GLU A 236 -9.54 2.10 -16.35
C GLU A 236 -8.11 2.32 -16.84
N GLU A 237 -7.75 3.57 -17.12
CA GLU A 237 -6.39 3.98 -17.51
C GLU A 237 -5.34 3.51 -16.49
N ARG A 238 -5.65 3.57 -15.19
CA ARG A 238 -4.76 3.09 -14.13
C ARG A 238 -4.57 1.57 -14.16
N LYS A 239 -5.62 0.79 -14.42
CA LYS A 239 -5.49 -0.67 -14.61
C LYS A 239 -4.65 -0.99 -15.83
N GLU A 240 -4.81 -0.22 -16.91
CA GLU A 240 -4.00 -0.41 -18.11
C GLU A 240 -2.53 -0.11 -17.85
N HIS A 241 -2.23 0.93 -17.07
CA HIS A 241 -0.88 1.27 -16.65
C HIS A 241 -0.25 0.13 -15.87
N TRP A 242 -0.93 -0.42 -14.86
CA TRP A 242 -0.43 -1.56 -14.09
C TRP A 242 -0.21 -2.79 -14.95
N ARG A 243 -1.12 -3.07 -15.89
CA ARG A 243 -0.96 -4.18 -16.84
C ARG A 243 0.29 -4.00 -17.72
N LYS A 244 0.52 -2.79 -18.23
CA LYS A 244 1.73 -2.47 -19.01
C LYS A 244 3.00 -2.62 -18.16
N GLU A 245 3.00 -2.10 -16.94
CA GLU A 245 4.13 -2.24 -16.01
C GLU A 245 4.39 -3.70 -15.63
N GLU A 246 3.36 -4.51 -15.42
CA GLU A 246 3.50 -5.95 -15.15
C GLU A 246 4.05 -6.70 -16.35
N GLU A 247 3.62 -6.36 -17.56
CA GLU A 247 4.15 -6.94 -18.79
C GLU A 247 5.62 -6.57 -18.97
N GLU A 248 5.97 -5.30 -18.77
CA GLU A 248 7.36 -4.83 -18.81
C GLU A 248 8.21 -5.51 -17.74
N LYS A 249 7.69 -5.64 -16.51
CA LYS A 249 8.36 -6.41 -15.44
C LYS A 249 8.54 -7.87 -15.81
N LYS A 250 7.58 -8.51 -16.46
CA LYS A 250 7.71 -9.90 -16.92
C LYS A 250 8.72 -10.04 -18.06
N ARG A 251 8.77 -9.09 -18.99
CA ARG A 251 9.77 -9.05 -20.08
C ARG A 251 11.18 -8.82 -19.56
N ASN A 252 11.32 -7.94 -18.57
CA ASN A 252 12.60 -7.60 -17.96
C ASN A 252 13.00 -8.55 -16.82
N ALA A 253 12.06 -9.36 -16.32
CA ALA A 253 12.37 -10.36 -15.31
C ALA A 253 13.36 -11.35 -15.93
N PRO A 254 14.55 -11.53 -15.34
CA PRO A 254 15.45 -12.56 -15.80
C PRO A 254 14.74 -13.90 -15.65
N ASP A 255 14.80 -14.72 -16.70
CA ASP A 255 14.20 -16.06 -16.71
C ASP A 255 14.64 -16.81 -15.44
N PRO A 256 13.72 -17.31 -14.60
CA PRO A 256 14.07 -17.97 -13.33
C PRO A 256 14.90 -19.24 -13.53
N THR A 257 14.97 -19.73 -14.76
CA THR A 257 15.77 -20.88 -15.20
C THR A 257 17.24 -20.54 -15.39
N VAL A 258 17.61 -19.26 -15.57
CA VAL A 258 18.99 -18.83 -15.84
C VAL A 258 19.77 -18.75 -14.52
N PRO A 259 20.80 -19.59 -14.31
CA PRO A 259 21.62 -19.49 -13.11
C PRO A 259 22.39 -18.17 -13.09
N ALA A 260 22.56 -17.57 -11.91
CA ALA A 260 23.33 -16.35 -11.74
C ALA A 260 24.77 -16.51 -12.27
N GLY A 261 25.31 -15.49 -12.94
CA GLY A 261 26.65 -15.54 -13.55
C GLY A 261 26.77 -16.50 -14.73
N HIS A 262 25.66 -16.88 -15.36
CA HIS A 262 25.65 -17.65 -16.59
C HIS A 262 24.89 -16.92 -17.68
N THR A 263 25.30 -17.12 -18.92
CA THR A 263 24.68 -16.56 -20.13
C THR A 263 24.22 -17.70 -21.04
N LEU A 264 23.09 -17.51 -21.72
CA LEU A 264 22.62 -18.47 -22.73
C LEU A 264 23.59 -18.50 -23.91
N MET A 265 24.10 -19.69 -24.24
CA MET A 265 24.93 -19.89 -25.42
C MET A 265 24.09 -19.71 -26.69
N PRO A 266 24.56 -18.93 -27.69
CA PRO A 266 23.91 -18.82 -28.98
C PRO A 266 23.70 -20.19 -29.65
N GLU A 267 22.57 -20.33 -30.34
CA GLU A 267 22.19 -21.59 -30.97
C GLU A 267 23.19 -22.05 -32.05
N SER A 268 23.77 -21.12 -32.81
CA SER A 268 24.82 -21.41 -33.80
C SER A 268 26.05 -22.02 -33.16
N GLU A 269 26.60 -21.37 -32.11
CA GLU A 269 27.77 -21.83 -31.37
C GLU A 269 27.51 -23.19 -30.71
N ARG A 270 26.30 -23.39 -30.16
CA ARG A 270 25.88 -24.67 -29.59
C ARG A 270 25.92 -25.79 -30.63
N GLN A 271 25.35 -25.56 -31.81
CA GLN A 271 25.32 -26.56 -32.88
C GLN A 271 26.72 -26.88 -33.41
N GLU A 272 27.59 -25.88 -33.56
CA GLU A 272 28.98 -26.06 -33.98
C GLU A 272 29.75 -26.91 -32.96
N THR A 273 29.62 -26.58 -31.68
CA THR A 273 30.24 -27.35 -30.59
C THR A 273 29.73 -28.79 -30.58
N LEU A 274 28.42 -28.99 -30.72
CA LEU A 274 27.81 -30.32 -30.79
C LEU A 274 28.33 -31.14 -31.99
N LYS A 275 28.51 -30.51 -33.16
CA LYS A 275 29.10 -31.16 -34.34
C LYS A 275 30.53 -31.60 -34.06
N SER A 276 31.36 -30.69 -33.52
CA SER A 276 32.76 -30.99 -33.13
C SER A 276 32.85 -32.15 -32.13
N LEU A 277 31.99 -32.17 -31.11
CA LEU A 277 31.92 -33.26 -30.14
C LEU A 277 31.52 -34.60 -30.78
N LYS A 278 30.57 -34.60 -31.73
CA LYS A 278 30.19 -35.81 -32.46
C LYS A 278 31.32 -36.34 -33.36
N ASP A 279 32.07 -35.45 -34.00
CA ASP A 279 33.18 -35.86 -34.87
C ASP A 279 34.36 -36.39 -34.06
N THR A 280 34.68 -35.75 -32.93
CA THR A 280 35.68 -36.26 -31.98
C THR A 280 35.27 -37.60 -31.37
N HIS A 281 34.00 -37.77 -30.99
CA HIS A 281 33.44 -39.05 -30.54
C HIS A 281 33.66 -40.15 -31.59
N ARG A 282 33.28 -39.91 -32.86
CA ARG A 282 33.51 -40.85 -33.96
C ARG A 282 34.99 -41.20 -34.10
N SER A 283 35.89 -40.21 -34.02
CA SER A 283 37.34 -40.43 -34.08
C SER A 283 37.84 -41.32 -32.94
N LEU A 284 37.38 -41.08 -31.71
CA LEU A 284 37.75 -41.90 -30.54
C LEU A 284 37.23 -43.33 -30.66
N VAL A 285 35.98 -43.51 -31.12
CA VAL A 285 35.41 -44.85 -31.38
C VAL A 285 36.26 -45.59 -32.41
N THR A 286 36.62 -44.94 -33.54
CA THR A 286 37.51 -45.55 -34.55
C THR A 286 38.86 -45.95 -33.97
N LYS A 287 39.46 -45.10 -33.10
CA LYS A 287 40.71 -45.41 -32.42
C LYS A 287 40.57 -46.59 -31.46
N LEU A 288 39.46 -46.67 -30.73
CA LEU A 288 39.18 -47.78 -29.81
C LEU A 288 39.01 -49.10 -30.57
N LEU A 289 38.27 -49.08 -31.69
CA LEU A 289 38.07 -50.24 -32.56
C LEU A 289 39.36 -50.69 -33.27
N SER A 290 40.33 -49.79 -33.45
CA SER A 290 41.65 -50.13 -34.01
C SER A 290 42.61 -50.82 -33.03
N LEU A 291 42.26 -50.91 -31.73
CA LEU A 291 43.11 -51.58 -30.75
C LEU A 291 43.08 -53.10 -30.95
N PRO A 292 44.18 -53.82 -30.65
CA PRO A 292 44.20 -55.27 -30.67
C PRO A 292 43.12 -55.88 -29.77
N LEU A 293 42.48 -56.96 -30.23
CA LEU A 293 41.42 -57.64 -29.48
C LEU A 293 41.92 -58.21 -28.14
N LYS A 294 43.19 -58.65 -28.09
CA LYS A 294 43.84 -59.16 -26.89
C LYS A 294 44.52 -58.03 -26.11
N ALA A 295 44.20 -57.91 -24.83
CA ALA A 295 44.73 -56.87 -23.95
C ALA A 295 45.80 -57.44 -23.00
N ASP A 296 46.81 -58.10 -23.57
CA ASP A 296 47.82 -58.86 -22.82
C ASP A 296 48.92 -57.94 -22.25
N SER A 297 49.18 -56.80 -22.91
CA SER A 297 50.09 -55.78 -22.41
C SER A 297 49.38 -54.74 -21.54
N LEU A 298 50.00 -54.35 -20.42
CA LEU A 298 49.57 -53.23 -19.60
C LEU A 298 49.40 -51.94 -20.42
N SER A 299 50.23 -51.69 -21.44
CA SER A 299 50.14 -50.49 -22.29
C SER A 299 48.86 -50.45 -23.14
N VAL A 300 48.39 -51.61 -23.61
CA VAL A 300 47.14 -51.70 -24.37
C VAL A 300 45.94 -51.51 -23.45
N ARG A 301 46.00 -52.10 -22.24
CA ARG A 301 44.97 -51.92 -21.19
C ARG A 301 44.84 -50.47 -20.76
N THR A 302 45.95 -49.78 -20.47
CA THR A 302 45.93 -48.37 -20.06
C THR A 302 45.44 -47.47 -21.19
N ARG A 303 45.91 -47.68 -22.42
CA ARG A 303 45.44 -46.92 -23.59
C ARG A 303 43.94 -47.10 -23.82
N ARG A 304 43.42 -48.32 -23.68
CA ARG A 304 41.98 -48.60 -23.79
C ARG A 304 41.19 -47.85 -22.72
N ALA A 305 41.58 -47.97 -21.45
CA ALA A 305 40.94 -47.26 -20.35
C ALA A 305 40.96 -45.73 -20.55
N GLN A 306 42.06 -45.17 -21.05
CA GLN A 306 42.14 -43.74 -21.37
C GLN A 306 41.17 -43.32 -22.48
N LEU A 307 40.99 -44.15 -23.52
CA LEU A 307 40.01 -43.90 -24.57
C LEU A 307 38.59 -43.99 -24.02
N ASP A 308 38.28 -44.99 -23.20
CA ASP A 308 36.96 -45.17 -22.56
C ASP A 308 36.61 -43.97 -21.65
N CYS A 309 37.54 -43.51 -20.82
CA CYS A 309 37.34 -42.32 -19.98
C CYS A 309 37.04 -41.07 -20.83
N ARG A 310 37.87 -40.79 -21.84
CA ARG A 310 37.65 -39.64 -22.74
C ARG A 310 36.34 -39.74 -23.51
N LEU A 311 35.94 -40.95 -23.89
CA LEU A 311 34.69 -41.19 -24.58
C LEU A 311 33.50 -40.87 -23.67
N SER A 312 33.54 -41.30 -22.40
CA SER A 312 32.52 -40.94 -21.42
C SER A 312 32.43 -39.44 -21.16
N GLU A 313 33.55 -38.72 -21.07
CA GLU A 313 33.58 -37.26 -20.95
C GLU A 313 32.92 -36.57 -22.15
N ILE A 314 33.20 -37.05 -23.37
CA ILE A 314 32.59 -36.51 -24.60
C ILE A 314 31.10 -36.84 -24.68
N GLU A 315 30.68 -38.03 -24.28
CA GLU A 315 29.25 -38.40 -24.25
C GLU A 315 28.46 -37.54 -23.27
N GLU A 316 29.03 -37.24 -22.09
CA GLU A 316 28.43 -36.29 -21.14
C GLU A 316 28.34 -34.88 -21.75
N ALA A 317 29.39 -34.42 -22.42
CA ALA A 317 29.37 -33.14 -23.12
C ALA A 317 28.29 -33.12 -24.22
N ILE A 318 28.22 -34.15 -25.07
CA ILE A 318 27.20 -34.29 -26.12
C ILE A 318 25.80 -34.23 -25.50
N LYS A 319 25.58 -34.91 -24.37
CA LYS A 319 24.30 -34.90 -23.64
C LYS A 319 23.93 -33.52 -23.11
N ILE A 320 24.92 -32.71 -22.73
CA ILE A 320 24.69 -31.32 -22.31
C ILE A 320 24.33 -30.45 -23.54
N PHE A 321 25.12 -30.53 -24.60
CA PHE A 321 24.94 -29.72 -25.81
C PHE A 321 23.79 -30.17 -26.72
N SER A 322 23.25 -31.38 -26.51
CA SER A 322 22.05 -31.86 -27.20
C SER A 322 20.77 -31.21 -26.70
N ARG A 323 20.81 -30.51 -25.56
CA ARG A 323 19.67 -29.74 -25.03
C ARG A 323 19.47 -28.46 -25.84
N ASP A 324 18.24 -27.99 -25.93
CA ASP A 324 17.89 -26.78 -26.68
C ASP A 324 18.53 -25.51 -26.10
N LYS A 325 18.65 -25.44 -24.76
CA LYS A 325 19.22 -24.30 -24.04
C LYS A 325 20.42 -24.74 -23.22
N VAL A 326 21.58 -24.13 -23.47
CA VAL A 326 22.83 -24.37 -22.75
C VAL A 326 23.30 -23.06 -22.14
N TYR A 327 23.53 -23.06 -20.84
CA TYR A 327 24.02 -21.88 -20.12
C TYR A 327 25.50 -22.04 -19.82
N VAL A 328 26.29 -21.04 -20.20
CA VAL A 328 27.75 -21.02 -20.02
C VAL A 328 28.09 -20.00 -18.95
N LYS A 329 28.98 -20.36 -18.03
CA LYS A 329 29.48 -19.45 -17.00
C LYS A 329 30.30 -18.35 -17.65
N ILE A 330 29.99 -17.09 -17.34
CA ILE A 330 30.84 -15.97 -17.78
C ILE A 330 32.14 -15.98 -16.97
N ASN A 331 33.28 -16.10 -17.66
CA ASN A 331 34.59 -15.91 -17.05
C ASN A 331 34.82 -14.39 -16.98
N SER A 332 34.40 -13.77 -15.87
CA SER A 332 34.75 -12.39 -15.53
C SER A 332 36.01 -12.33 -14.70
#